data_AF-A0A9W6Z6J5-F1
#
_entry.id   AF-A0A9W6Z6J5-F1
#
_cell.length_a   1.000
_cell.length_b   1.000
_cell.length_c   1.000
_cell.angle_alpha   90.00
_cell.angle_beta   90.00
_cell.angle_gamma   90.00
#
_symmetry.space_group_name_H-M   'P 1'
#
loop_
_entity.id
_entity.type
_entity.pdbx_description
1 polymer ?
#
loop_
_entity_poly.entity_id
_entity_poly.type
_entity_poly.pdbx_seq_one_letter_code
_entity_poly.pdbx_strand_id
1 'polypeptide(L)'
;MTQSFKNKNFASASYFAGEFLSIMPNGSRAETAKKIKTKSDSISTDAIEIDFDPYADFDICAGTFTPIYKGSAKVTEALCGASYHASEKGKICSITKITTIGAPASGLRILA
;
A
#
# COMPACT_ATOMS: atom_id res chain seq x y z
N MET A 1 6.81 4.49 -9.03
CA MET A 1 7.60 4.68 -10.27
C MET A 1 8.23 6.07 -10.34
N THR A 2 7.51 7.13 -10.73
CA THR A 2 8.13 8.43 -11.05
C THR A 2 8.72 9.13 -9.84
N GLN A 3 8.05 9.08 -8.68
CA GLN A 3 8.58 9.65 -7.43
C GLN A 3 9.82 8.90 -6.94
N SER A 4 9.79 7.56 -6.94
CA SER A 4 10.95 6.73 -6.61
C SER A 4 12.14 7.07 -7.51
N PHE A 5 11.90 7.20 -8.83
CA PHE A 5 12.94 7.55 -9.80
C PHE A 5 13.53 8.96 -9.56
N LYS A 6 12.68 9.95 -9.24
CA LYS A 6 13.13 11.32 -8.91
C LYS A 6 14.01 11.35 -7.66
N ASN A 7 13.66 10.56 -6.66
CA ASN A 7 14.39 10.48 -5.39
C ASN A 7 15.57 9.49 -5.42
N LYS A 8 15.98 9.02 -6.60
CA LYS A 8 17.09 8.06 -6.79
C LYS A 8 16.88 6.69 -6.13
N ASN A 9 15.62 6.32 -5.88
CA ASN A 9 15.25 4.96 -5.54
C ASN A 9 14.97 4.18 -6.83
N PHE A 10 16.05 3.72 -7.46
CA PHE A 10 16.00 3.06 -8.76
C PHE A 10 15.51 1.62 -8.68
N ALA A 11 15.90 0.84 -7.66
CA ALA A 11 15.41 -0.54 -7.52
C ALA A 11 13.89 -0.55 -7.32
N SER A 12 13.39 0.28 -6.40
CA SER A 12 11.96 0.51 -6.21
C SER A 12 11.26 1.05 -7.47
N ALA A 13 11.89 2.00 -8.19
CA ALA A 13 11.32 2.56 -9.41
C ALA A 13 11.15 1.50 -10.51
N SER A 14 12.12 0.59 -10.65
CA SER A 14 12.05 -0.53 -11.60
C SER A 14 10.90 -1.46 -11.25
N TYR A 15 10.77 -1.86 -9.98
CA TYR A 15 9.67 -2.71 -9.53
C TYR A 15 8.30 -2.12 -9.93
N PHE A 16 8.05 -0.85 -9.57
CA PHE A 16 6.79 -0.19 -9.93
C PHE A 16 6.58 -0.01 -11.45
N ALA A 17 7.65 0.15 -12.22
CA ALA A 17 7.55 0.23 -13.68
C ALA A 17 7.24 -1.15 -14.28
N GLY A 18 7.77 -2.23 -13.70
CA GLY A 18 7.42 -3.61 -14.05
C GLY A 18 5.94 -3.91 -13.82
N GLU A 19 5.43 -3.62 -12.63
CA GLU A 19 4.01 -3.77 -12.28
C GLU A 19 3.09 -2.90 -13.15
N PHE A 20 3.53 -1.70 -13.51
CA PHE A 20 2.76 -0.87 -14.43
C PHE A 20 2.67 -1.50 -15.83
N LEU A 21 3.77 -2.06 -16.33
CA LEU A 21 3.84 -2.66 -17.67
C LEU A 21 3.12 -4.00 -17.75
N SER A 22 3.00 -4.75 -16.65
CA SER A 22 2.21 -5.98 -16.60
C SER A 22 0.70 -5.69 -16.77
N ILE A 23 0.23 -4.55 -16.27
CA ILE A 23 -1.16 -4.10 -16.42
C ILE A 23 -1.39 -3.37 -17.75
N MET A 24 -0.49 -2.46 -18.13
CA MET A 24 -0.58 -1.67 -19.35
C MET A 24 0.71 -1.75 -20.19
N PRO A 25 0.78 -2.69 -21.14
CA PRO A 25 2.01 -2.92 -21.92
C PRO A 25 2.25 -1.90 -23.05
N ASN A 26 1.21 -1.18 -23.48
CA ASN A 26 1.21 -0.33 -24.67
C ASN A 26 0.78 1.12 -24.37
N GLY A 27 1.16 2.05 -25.25
CA GLY A 27 0.79 3.47 -25.19
C GLY A 27 1.91 4.39 -24.69
N SER A 28 1.67 5.71 -24.77
CA SER A 28 2.68 6.73 -24.43
C SER A 28 3.21 6.61 -22.98
N ARG A 29 2.34 6.21 -22.05
CA ARG A 29 2.71 5.97 -20.64
C ARG A 29 3.54 4.70 -20.48
N ALA A 30 3.24 3.64 -21.24
CA ALA A 30 4.02 2.41 -21.22
C ALA A 30 5.44 2.64 -21.76
N GLU A 31 5.58 3.41 -22.85
CA GLU A 31 6.90 3.78 -23.37
C GLU A 31 7.73 4.59 -22.35
N THR A 32 7.07 5.47 -21.59
CA THR A 32 7.71 6.20 -20.49
C THR A 32 8.15 5.24 -19.37
N ALA A 33 7.28 4.30 -18.99
CA ALA A 33 7.58 3.29 -17.97
C ALA A 33 8.74 2.38 -18.40
N LYS A 34 8.78 1.93 -19.66
CA LYS A 34 9.91 1.13 -20.21
C LYS A 34 11.23 1.88 -20.09
N LYS A 35 11.27 3.16 -20.50
CA LYS A 35 12.47 4.01 -20.38
C LYS A 35 12.94 4.16 -18.93
N ILE A 36 12.00 4.41 -18.01
CA ILE A 36 12.30 4.51 -16.59
C ILE A 36 12.83 3.18 -16.07
N LYS A 37 12.21 2.05 -16.44
CA LYS A 37 12.62 0.71 -16.04
C LYS A 37 14.04 0.40 -16.50
N THR A 38 14.34 0.52 -17.79
CA THR A 38 15.68 0.24 -18.34
C THR A 38 16.78 1.05 -17.66
N LYS A 39 16.53 2.34 -17.42
CA LYS A 39 17.50 3.19 -16.71
C LYS A 39 17.65 2.80 -15.25
N SER A 40 16.54 2.39 -14.61
CA SER A 40 16.55 1.97 -13.21
C SER A 40 17.26 0.63 -13.03
N ASP A 41 17.05 -0.32 -13.94
CA ASP A 41 17.71 -1.64 -13.97
C ASP A 41 19.24 -1.51 -14.08
N SER A 42 19.74 -0.49 -14.81
CA SER A 42 21.19 -0.27 -14.93
C SER A 42 21.87 0.21 -13.64
N ILE A 43 21.13 0.84 -12.72
CA ILE A 43 21.67 1.39 -11.47
C ILE A 43 21.39 0.42 -10.32
N SER A 44 20.17 -0.09 -10.22
CA SER A 44 19.74 -1.12 -9.25
C SER A 44 20.08 -0.82 -7.78
N THR A 45 20.13 0.46 -7.39
CA THR A 45 20.32 0.88 -6.00
C THR A 45 19.19 1.81 -5.56
N ASP A 46 18.84 1.75 -4.28
CA ASP A 46 17.97 2.72 -3.64
C ASP A 46 18.77 3.65 -2.73
N ALA A 47 18.54 4.96 -2.83
CA ALA A 47 19.24 5.97 -2.04
C ALA A 47 18.58 6.22 -0.68
N ILE A 48 17.29 5.94 -0.56
CA ILE A 48 16.47 6.17 0.62
C ILE A 48 15.83 4.84 1.01
N GLU A 49 16.14 4.36 2.20
CA GLU A 49 15.47 3.18 2.78
C GLU A 49 14.02 3.54 3.12
N ILE A 50 13.09 2.68 2.72
CA ILE A 50 11.66 2.83 2.97
C ILE A 50 11.11 1.53 3.54
N ASP A 51 10.15 1.64 4.46
CA ASP A 51 9.42 0.50 5.03
C ASP A 51 8.38 0.00 4.01
N PHE A 52 8.85 -0.74 3.01
CA PHE A 52 8.04 -1.33 1.97
C PHE A 52 8.72 -2.60 1.44
N ASP A 53 8.06 -3.73 1.61
CA ASP A 53 8.48 -5.00 1.01
C ASP A 53 7.41 -5.43 0.00
N PRO A 54 7.73 -5.43 -1.31
CA PRO A 54 6.77 -5.82 -2.34
C PRO A 54 6.44 -7.31 -2.36
N TYR A 55 7.26 -8.17 -1.74
CA TYR A 55 7.09 -9.62 -1.76
C TYR A 55 6.40 -10.16 -0.49
N ALA A 56 6.28 -9.34 0.55
CA ALA A 56 5.57 -9.69 1.77
C ALA A 56 4.08 -9.33 1.67
N ASP A 57 3.24 -10.16 2.29
CA ASP A 57 1.83 -9.84 2.50
C ASP A 57 1.70 -8.83 3.66
N PHE A 58 1.10 -7.68 3.38
CA PHE A 58 0.79 -6.67 4.39
C PHE A 58 -0.55 -5.99 4.12
N ASP A 59 -1.17 -5.50 5.19
CA ASP A 59 -2.28 -4.55 5.12
C ASP A 59 -1.79 -3.13 5.36
N ILE A 60 -2.53 -2.12 4.91
CA ILE A 60 -2.21 -0.72 5.22
C ILE A 60 -3.04 -0.26 6.42
N CYS A 61 -2.39 0.29 7.45
CA CYS A 61 -3.09 0.94 8.54
C CYS A 61 -3.80 2.20 8.04
N ALA A 62 -5.13 2.23 8.08
CA ALA A 62 -5.92 3.38 7.62
C ALA A 62 -5.80 4.64 8.51
N GLY A 63 -5.18 4.53 9.68
CA GLY A 63 -4.91 5.66 10.58
C GLY A 63 -3.54 6.30 10.37
N THR A 64 -2.49 5.49 10.24
CA THR A 64 -1.09 5.96 10.22
C THR A 64 -0.42 5.81 8.85
N PHE A 65 -1.08 5.16 7.88
CA PHE A 65 -0.54 4.89 6.54
C PHE A 65 0.79 4.14 6.53
N THR A 66 0.97 3.24 7.50
CA THR A 66 2.14 2.35 7.62
C THR A 66 1.74 0.91 7.31
N PRO A 67 2.65 0.07 6.82
CA PRO A 67 2.37 -1.33 6.57
C PRO A 67 2.13 -2.10 7.89
N ILE A 68 1.24 -3.08 7.82
CA ILE A 68 0.93 -4.04 8.87
C ILE A 68 1.28 -5.41 8.29
N TYR A 69 2.51 -5.85 8.52
CA TYR A 69 2.99 -7.14 8.03
C TYR A 69 2.31 -8.31 8.73
N LYS A 70 2.21 -9.43 8.00
CA LYS A 70 1.68 -10.70 8.53
C LYS A 70 2.35 -11.09 9.85
N GLY A 71 1.53 -11.38 10.86
CA GLY A 71 1.97 -11.68 12.23
C GLY A 71 1.94 -10.49 13.20
N SER A 72 1.82 -9.26 12.69
CA SER A 72 1.63 -8.08 13.52
C SER A 72 0.22 -8.01 14.12
N ALA A 73 0.11 -7.45 15.32
CA ALA A 73 -1.19 -7.26 15.96
C ALA A 73 -2.01 -6.19 15.21
N LYS A 74 -3.10 -6.63 14.57
CA LYS A 74 -4.02 -5.76 13.83
C LYS A 74 -5.44 -5.83 14.39
N VAL A 75 -6.16 -4.74 14.20
CA VAL A 75 -7.58 -4.62 14.53
C VAL A 75 -8.32 -4.16 13.30
N THR A 76 -9.44 -4.82 13.00
CA THR A 76 -10.25 -4.51 11.84
C THR A 76 -11.50 -3.77 12.26
N GLU A 77 -11.90 -2.78 11.44
CA GLU A 77 -13.14 -2.05 11.63
C GLU A 77 -14.32 -2.86 11.05
N ALA A 78 -15.42 -2.92 11.80
CA ALA A 78 -16.50 -3.87 11.54
C ALA A 78 -17.41 -3.55 10.34
N LEU A 79 -17.46 -2.30 9.88
CA LEU A 79 -18.33 -1.87 8.79
C LEU A 79 -17.65 -1.93 7.41
N CYS A 80 -16.49 -1.28 7.26
CA CYS A 80 -15.75 -1.20 6.00
C CYS A 80 -14.62 -2.24 5.90
N GLY A 81 -14.30 -2.95 6.99
CA GLY A 81 -13.23 -3.95 6.99
C GLY A 81 -11.82 -3.37 6.97
N ALA A 82 -11.67 -2.07 7.23
CA ALA A 82 -10.37 -1.42 7.22
C ALA A 82 -9.46 -1.95 8.34
N SER A 83 -8.20 -2.19 8.00
CA SER A 83 -7.17 -2.65 8.92
C SER A 83 -6.50 -1.46 9.63
N TYR A 84 -6.27 -1.62 10.92
CA TYR A 84 -5.57 -0.67 11.77
C TYR A 84 -4.57 -1.40 12.67
N HIS A 85 -3.53 -0.68 13.10
CA HIS A 85 -2.66 -1.15 14.18
C HIS A 85 -3.46 -1.32 15.47
N ALA A 86 -3.05 -2.25 16.33
CA ALA A 86 -3.68 -2.48 17.63
C ALA A 86 -3.71 -1.22 18.52
N SER A 87 -2.76 -0.28 18.33
CA SER A 87 -2.72 1.00 19.03
C SER A 87 -3.90 1.93 18.72
N GLU A 88 -4.59 1.72 17.61
CA GLU A 88 -5.73 2.55 17.17
C GLU A 88 -7.09 2.00 17.65
N LYS A 89 -7.09 0.87 18.37
CA LYS A 89 -8.33 0.28 18.91
C LYS A 89 -9.05 1.26 19.83
N GLY A 90 -10.36 1.39 19.64
CA GLY A 90 -11.22 2.29 20.43
C GLY A 90 -11.29 3.72 19.91
N LYS A 91 -10.48 4.11 18.91
CA LYS A 91 -10.63 5.40 18.22
C LYS A 91 -11.73 5.33 17.16
N ILE A 92 -12.16 6.49 16.68
CA ILE A 92 -13.09 6.60 15.55
C ILE A 92 -12.33 6.25 14.26
N CYS A 93 -12.95 5.42 13.41
CA CYS A 93 -12.42 5.03 12.11
C CYS A 93 -12.22 6.25 11.20
N SER A 94 -11.01 6.39 10.63
CA SER A 94 -10.66 7.49 9.73
C SER A 94 -11.43 7.46 8.41
N ILE A 95 -11.86 6.27 7.97
CA ILE A 95 -12.58 6.08 6.70
C ILE A 95 -14.07 6.39 6.88
N THR A 96 -14.75 5.68 7.77
CA THR A 96 -16.20 5.81 7.95
C THR A 96 -16.57 7.03 8.78
N LYS A 97 -15.68 7.51 9.66
CA LYS A 97 -15.86 8.63 10.60
C LYS A 97 -17.03 8.49 11.58
N ILE A 98 -17.68 7.33 11.62
CA ILE A 98 -18.87 7.08 12.45
C ILE A 98 -18.75 5.81 13.30
N THR A 99 -17.82 4.90 12.96
CA THR A 99 -17.64 3.64 13.68
C THR A 99 -16.40 3.65 14.55
N THR A 100 -16.41 2.82 15.59
CA THR A 100 -15.27 2.65 16.51
C THR A 100 -14.41 1.47 16.06
N ILE A 101 -13.10 1.68 15.95
CA ILE A 101 -12.14 0.67 15.50
C ILE A 101 -12.09 -0.48 16.51
N GLY A 102 -12.33 -1.71 16.04
CA GLY A 102 -12.31 -2.91 16.88
C GLY A 102 -13.49 -3.07 17.83
N ALA A 103 -14.57 -2.31 17.63
CA ALA A 103 -15.80 -2.53 18.37
C ALA A 103 -16.44 -3.87 17.96
N PRO A 104 -16.95 -4.65 18.92
CA PRO A 104 -17.70 -5.86 18.60
C PRO A 104 -18.98 -5.48 17.85
N ALA A 105 -19.22 -6.13 16.71
CA ALA A 105 -20.41 -5.92 15.89
C ALA A 105 -21.01 -7.26 15.50
N SER A 106 -22.34 -7.28 15.31
CA SER A 106 -23.08 -8.47 14.88
C SER A 106 -23.07 -8.69 13.35
N GLY A 107 -22.32 -7.86 12.61
CA GLY A 107 -22.27 -7.85 11.14
C GLY A 107 -23.30 -6.93 10.50
N LEU A 108 -23.05 -6.56 9.24
CA LEU A 108 -23.93 -5.71 8.44
C LEU A 108 -25.25 -6.43 8.13
N ARG A 109 -26.39 -5.84 8.49
CA ARG A 109 -27.73 -6.35 8.20
C ARG A 109 -28.45 -5.41 7.24
N ILE A 110 -28.69 -5.89 6.01
CA ILE A 110 -29.33 -5.12 4.93
C ILE A 110 -30.61 -5.78 4.39
N LEU A 111 -30.97 -6.93 4.94
CA LEU A 111 -32.22 -7.63 4.62
C LEU A 111 -33.17 -7.46 5.82
N ALA A 112 -34.39 -7.01 5.53
CA ALA A 112 -35.48 -6.89 6.49
C ALA A 112 -36.13 -8.27 6.74
#